data_AF-A0A965L2S1-F1
#
_entry.id   AF-A0A965L2S1-F1
#
_cell.length_a   1.000
_cell.length_b   1.000
_cell.length_c   1.000
_cell.angle_alpha   90.00
_cell.angle_beta   90.00
_cell.angle_gamma   90.00
#
_symmetry.space_group_name_H-M   'P 1'
#
loop_
_entity.id
_entity.type
_entity.pdbx_description
1 polymer ?
#
loop_
_entity_poly.entity_id
_entity_poly.type
_entity_poly.pdbx_seq_one_letter_code
_entity_poly.pdbx_strand_id
1 'polypeptide(L)'
;VKMLKMMEEHKMPNMAKAQAIKDATMAYFIFQNQKPGGLFIHYNGSYHSEYFEGISWYLKKSNPNLKIATIATVSQDDIQSLLPEHIGKADYIICVESDMTPTY
;
A
#
# COMPACT_ATOMS: atom_id res chain seq x y z
N VAL A 1 6.44 -10.98 -2.09
CA VAL A 1 7.10 -9.78 -2.64
C VAL A 1 6.80 -9.65 -4.13
N LYS A 2 5.61 -9.14 -4.47
CA LYS A 2 5.23 -8.82 -5.86
C LYS A 2 6.17 -7.76 -6.46
N MET A 3 6.71 -6.90 -5.60
CA MET A 3 7.76 -5.92 -5.92
C MET A 3 9.03 -6.53 -6.51
N LEU A 4 9.50 -7.69 -6.06
CA LEU A 4 10.67 -8.33 -6.67
C LEU A 4 10.36 -8.84 -8.09
N LYS A 5 9.14 -9.35 -8.29
CA LYS A 5 8.70 -9.97 -9.54
C LYS A 5 8.44 -8.94 -10.66
N MET A 6 7.92 -7.75 -10.32
CA MET A 6 7.73 -6.64 -11.28
C MET A 6 9.06 -5.99 -11.72
N MET A 7 10.14 -6.17 -10.96
CA MET A 7 11.44 -5.52 -11.20
C MET A 7 12.48 -6.44 -11.84
N GLU A 8 12.09 -7.70 -12.11
CA GLU A 8 12.95 -8.72 -12.70
C GLU A 8 13.11 -8.53 -14.22
N GLU A 9 12.09 -7.99 -14.90
CA GLU A 9 12.11 -7.75 -16.36
C GLU A 9 12.99 -6.56 -16.77
N HIS A 10 13.26 -5.61 -15.87
CA HIS A 10 14.21 -4.53 -16.07
C HIS A 10 15.02 -4.27 -14.79
N LYS A 11 16.21 -4.88 -14.70
CA LYS A 11 17.14 -4.81 -13.56
C LYS A 11 17.50 -3.36 -13.17
N MET A 12 16.64 -2.72 -12.38
CA MET A 12 16.88 -1.42 -11.74
C MET A 12 16.95 -1.59 -10.21
N PRO A 13 17.96 -2.31 -9.68
CA PRO A 13 18.06 -2.63 -8.25
C PRO A 13 18.08 -1.38 -7.37
N ASN A 14 18.55 -0.24 -7.89
CA ASN A 14 18.54 1.02 -7.17
C ASN A 14 17.12 1.60 -7.01
N MET A 15 16.21 1.39 -7.98
CA MET A 15 14.81 1.79 -7.82
C MET A 15 14.12 0.97 -6.75
N ALA A 16 14.38 -0.34 -6.69
CA ALA A 16 13.82 -1.22 -5.65
C ALA A 16 14.26 -0.76 -4.26
N LYS A 17 15.55 -0.47 -4.11
CA LYS A 17 16.13 0.06 -2.87
C LYS A 17 15.56 1.44 -2.52
N ALA A 18 15.37 2.32 -3.51
CA ALA A 18 14.79 3.64 -3.33
C ALA A 18 13.32 3.57 -2.85
N GLN A 19 12.53 2.64 -3.37
CA GLN A 19 11.17 2.41 -2.89
C GLN A 19 11.18 1.83 -1.46
N ALA A 20 12.05 0.87 -1.18
CA ALA A 20 12.18 0.28 0.16
C ALA A 20 12.60 1.31 1.23
N ILE A 21 13.53 2.22 0.92
CA ILE A 21 13.91 3.28 1.86
C ILE A 21 12.78 4.30 2.04
N LYS A 22 11.99 4.57 1.00
CA LYS A 22 10.79 5.42 1.09
C LYS A 22 9.76 4.80 2.04
N ASP A 23 9.46 3.50 1.88
CA ASP A 23 8.55 2.75 2.76
C ASP A 23 9.03 2.72 4.21
N ALA A 24 10.33 2.46 4.42
CA ALA A 24 10.93 2.46 5.75
C ALA A 24 10.82 3.84 6.41
N THR A 25 11.00 4.91 5.64
CA THR A 25 10.92 6.29 6.13
C THR A 25 9.48 6.66 6.51
N MET A 26 8.50 6.30 5.67
CA MET A 26 7.08 6.48 6.01
C MET A 26 6.70 5.72 7.28
N ALA A 27 7.07 4.44 7.38
CA ALA A 27 6.82 3.63 8.57
C ALA A 27 7.49 4.20 9.83
N TYR A 28 8.72 4.71 9.72
CA TYR A 28 9.42 5.36 10.83
C TYR A 28 8.62 6.55 11.37
N PHE A 29 8.20 7.48 10.50
CA PHE A 29 7.46 8.65 10.95
C PHE A 29 6.05 8.33 11.43
N ILE A 30 5.36 7.35 10.84
CA ILE A 30 4.08 6.87 11.38
C ILE A 30 4.27 6.36 12.81
N PHE A 31 5.29 5.54 13.05
CA PHE A 31 5.55 4.97 14.37
C PHE A 31 5.94 6.04 15.41
N GLN A 32 6.68 7.07 15.01
CA GLN A 32 7.05 8.18 15.91
C GLN A 32 5.86 9.08 16.26
N ASN A 33 4.90 9.24 15.35
CA ASN A 33 3.81 10.22 15.50
C ASN A 33 2.47 9.59 15.91
N GLN A 34 2.33 8.26 15.86
CA GLN A 34 1.14 7.60 16.39
C GLN A 34 1.04 7.78 17.91
N LYS A 35 -0.18 7.96 18.40
CA LYS A 35 -0.47 8.01 19.83
C LYS A 35 -1.00 6.64 20.28
N PRO A 36 -0.55 6.09 21.41
CA PRO A 36 -1.11 4.85 21.95
C PRO A 36 -2.64 4.93 22.05
N GLY A 37 -3.33 3.94 21.49
CA GLY A 37 -4.80 3.89 21.45
C GLY A 37 -5.48 4.87 20.48
N GLY A 38 -4.73 5.73 19.80
CA GLY A 38 -5.25 6.66 18.80
C GLY A 38 -5.30 6.05 17.39
N LEU A 39 -6.20 6.57 16.56
CA LEU A 39 -6.21 6.31 15.12
C LEU A 39 -5.21 7.20 14.42
N PHE A 40 -4.31 6.60 13.62
CA PHE A 40 -3.40 7.32 12.74
C PHE A 40 -3.79 7.04 11.29
N ILE A 41 -4.03 8.09 10.49
CA ILE A 41 -4.36 7.97 9.07
C ILE A 41 -3.15 8.43 8.25
N HIS A 42 -2.67 7.56 7.38
CA HIS A 42 -1.61 7.88 6.43
C HIS A 42 -2.16 7.77 5.01
N TYR A 43 -2.06 8.85 4.25
CA TYR A 43 -2.38 8.86 2.83
C TYR A 43 -1.11 8.61 2.03
N ASN A 44 -1.12 7.58 1.18
CA ASN A 44 0.01 7.18 0.36
C ASN A 44 -0.47 6.69 -1.00
N GLY A 45 0.44 6.67 -1.99
CA GLY A 45 0.19 5.96 -3.25
C GLY A 45 -0.02 4.47 -2.99
N SER A 46 -0.96 3.84 -3.71
CA SER A 46 -1.43 2.46 -3.48
C SER A 46 -0.29 1.44 -3.38
N TYR A 47 0.75 1.60 -4.20
CA TYR A 47 1.95 0.75 -4.19
C TYR A 47 2.58 0.55 -2.80
N HIS A 48 2.46 1.53 -1.90
CA HIS A 48 3.11 1.52 -0.59
C HIS A 48 2.34 0.76 0.50
N SER A 49 1.10 0.32 0.21
CA SER A 49 0.24 -0.40 1.16
C SER A 49 -0.54 -1.58 0.56
N GLU A 50 -0.60 -1.71 -0.77
CA GLU A 50 -1.21 -2.86 -1.44
C GLU A 50 -0.56 -4.19 -1.00
N TYR A 51 -1.39 -5.24 -0.94
CA TYR A 51 -1.03 -6.60 -0.55
C TYR A 51 -0.35 -6.71 0.81
N PHE A 52 -0.56 -5.72 1.68
CA PHE A 52 0.01 -5.68 3.04
C PHE A 52 1.56 -5.64 3.06
N GLU A 53 2.17 -5.28 1.92
CA GLU A 53 3.63 -5.10 1.79
C GLU A 53 4.02 -3.62 2.07
N GLY A 54 5.26 -3.23 1.74
CA GLY A 54 5.74 -1.85 1.88
C GLY A 54 5.74 -1.34 3.32
N ILE A 55 5.04 -0.23 3.57
CA ILE A 55 4.95 0.43 4.89
C ILE A 55 4.51 -0.56 5.98
N SER A 56 3.47 -1.36 5.69
CA SER A 56 2.86 -2.30 6.63
C SER A 56 3.88 -3.33 7.13
N TRP A 57 4.78 -3.79 6.26
CA TRP A 57 5.84 -4.74 6.64
C TRP A 57 6.80 -4.13 7.67
N TYR A 58 7.25 -2.89 7.45
CA TYR A 58 8.14 -2.18 8.39
C TYR A 58 7.45 -1.88 9.73
N LEU A 59 6.18 -1.46 9.71
CA LEU A 59 5.41 -1.23 10.94
C LEU A 59 5.27 -2.50 11.77
N LYS A 60 4.92 -3.63 11.13
CA LYS A 60 4.82 -4.93 11.80
C LYS A 60 6.16 -5.44 12.32
N LYS A 61 7.27 -5.12 11.64
CA LYS A 61 8.61 -5.43 12.14
C LYS A 61 8.94 -4.65 13.41
N SER A 62 8.52 -3.38 13.51
CA SER A 62 8.72 -2.56 14.70
C SER A 62 7.80 -2.95 15.86
N ASN A 63 6.54 -3.30 15.57
CA ASN A 63 5.61 -3.83 16.56
C ASN A 63 4.57 -4.76 15.90
N PRO A 64 4.67 -6.09 16.10
CA PRO A 64 3.78 -7.04 15.45
C PRO A 64 2.32 -6.93 15.90
N ASN A 65 2.08 -6.32 17.07
CA ASN A 65 0.76 -6.16 17.67
C ASN A 65 -0.01 -4.93 17.14
N LEU A 66 0.59 -4.11 16.28
CA LEU A 66 -0.13 -2.98 15.67
C LEU A 66 -1.33 -3.48 14.88
N LYS A 67 -2.48 -2.84 15.09
CA LYS A 67 -3.66 -3.05 14.25
C LYS A 67 -3.55 -2.10 13.07
N ILE A 68 -3.46 -2.66 11.87
CA ILE A 68 -3.30 -1.92 10.61
C ILE A 68 -4.46 -2.35 9.72
N ALA A 69 -5.13 -1.37 9.13
CA ALA A 69 -6.13 -1.59 8.09
C ALA A 69 -5.69 -0.80 6.85
N THR A 70 -5.77 -1.42 5.67
CA THR A 70 -5.44 -0.79 4.39
C THR A 70 -6.68 -0.54 3.57
N ILE A 71 -6.66 0.56 2.82
CA ILE A 71 -7.68 0.91 1.84
C ILE A 71 -6.96 1.11 0.50
N ALA A 72 -7.43 0.44 -0.55
CA ALA A 72 -6.95 0.64 -1.91
C ALA A 72 -8.09 1.14 -2.80
N THR A 73 -7.77 2.04 -3.72
CA THR A 73 -8.69 2.45 -4.79
C THR A 73 -8.31 1.74 -6.08
N VAL A 74 -9.30 1.19 -6.78
CA VAL A 74 -9.16 0.51 -8.07
C VAL A 74 -10.18 1.06 -9.06
N SER A 75 -9.86 1.01 -10.34
CA SER A 75 -10.71 1.53 -11.43
C SER A 75 -11.14 0.40 -12.34
N GLN A 76 -12.43 0.33 -12.67
CA GLN A 76 -13.01 -0.66 -13.59
C GLN A 76 -14.31 -0.14 -14.22
N ASP A 77 -14.73 -0.75 -15.34
CA ASP A 77 -15.92 -0.33 -16.07
C ASP A 77 -17.23 -0.67 -15.34
N ASP A 78 -17.34 -1.89 -14.79
CA ASP A 78 -18.50 -2.33 -14.01
C ASP A 78 -18.18 -2.33 -12.51
N ILE A 79 -18.68 -1.36 -11.75
CA ILE A 79 -18.42 -1.26 -10.30
C ILE A 79 -19.35 -2.11 -9.42
N GLN A 80 -20.35 -2.80 -10.01
CA GLN A 80 -21.29 -3.63 -9.24
C GLN A 80 -20.66 -4.95 -8.79
N SER A 81 -19.55 -5.37 -9.42
CA SER A 81 -18.81 -6.57 -9.07
C SER A 81 -17.31 -6.31 -9.10
N LEU A 82 -16.57 -6.77 -8.09
CA LEU A 82 -15.13 -6.55 -8.04
C LEU A 82 -14.39 -7.57 -8.92
N LEU A 83 -13.50 -7.10 -9.80
CA LEU A 83 -12.68 -8.00 -10.61
C LEU A 83 -11.76 -8.89 -9.74
N PRO A 84 -11.56 -10.18 -10.10
CA PRO A 84 -10.74 -11.11 -9.30
C PRO A 84 -9.31 -10.63 -9.02
N GLU A 85 -8.72 -9.86 -9.93
CA GLU A 85 -7.38 -9.29 -9.78
C GLU A 85 -7.26 -8.23 -8.68
N HIS A 86 -8.38 -7.64 -8.25
CA HIS A 86 -8.41 -6.67 -7.18
C HIS A 86 -8.61 -7.32 -5.81
N ILE A 87 -9.09 -8.57 -5.76
CA ILE A 87 -9.33 -9.30 -4.51
C ILE A 87 -8.00 -9.46 -3.73
N GLY A 88 -8.05 -9.09 -2.45
CA GLY A 88 -6.90 -9.21 -1.54
C GLY A 88 -5.83 -8.13 -1.71
N LYS A 89 -6.10 -7.07 -2.49
CA LYS A 89 -5.22 -5.88 -2.56
C LYS A 89 -5.12 -5.12 -1.23
N ALA A 90 -6.20 -5.09 -0.45
CA ALA A 90 -6.29 -4.38 0.82
C ALA A 90 -7.41 -4.97 1.68
N ASP A 91 -7.53 -4.52 2.94
CA ASP A 91 -8.67 -4.87 3.80
C ASP A 91 -9.99 -4.32 3.24
N TYR A 92 -9.94 -3.11 2.68
CA TYR A 92 -11.05 -2.46 2.01
C TYR A 92 -10.64 -1.99 0.63
N ILE A 93 -11.57 -2.12 -0.32
CA ILE A 93 -11.35 -1.72 -1.71
C ILE A 93 -12.44 -0.74 -2.10
N ILE A 94 -12.03 0.43 -2.57
CA ILE A 94 -12.90 1.42 -3.18
C ILE A 94 -12.80 1.22 -4.70
N CYS A 95 -13.89 0.74 -5.27
CA CYS A 95 -14.02 0.55 -6.72
C CYS A 95 -14.65 1.80 -7.32
N VAL A 96 -13.98 2.43 -8.29
CA VAL A 96 -14.47 3.62 -9.00
C VAL A 96 -14.58 3.35 -10.49
N GLU A 97 -15.40 4.13 -11.18
CA GLU A 97 -15.54 4.05 -12.63
C GLU A 97 -14.20 4.34 -13.32
N SER A 98 -13.96 3.65 -14.43
CA SER A 98 -12.69 3.74 -15.19
C SER A 98 -12.45 5.11 -15.82
N ASP A 99 -13.50 5.92 -16.00
CA ASP A 99 -13.46 7.27 -16.54
C ASP A 99 -13.35 8.37 -15.45
N MET A 100 -13.25 7.98 -14.18
CA MET A 100 -12.95 8.92 -13.10
C MET A 100 -11.59 9.58 -13.34
N THR A 101 -11.51 10.90 -13.18
CA THR A 101 -10.29 11.67 -13.46
C THR A 101 -9.13 11.27 -12.52
N PRO A 102 -7.99 10.77 -13.04
CA PRO A 102 -6.81 10.50 -12.23
C PRO A 102 -6.07 11.80 -11.87
N THR A 103 -5.47 11.84 -10.69
CA THR A 103 -4.73 13.02 -10.18
C THR A 103 -3.23 12.74 -9.95
N TYR A 104 -2.68 11.69 -10.58
CA TYR A 104 -1.29 11.25 -10.40
C TYR A 104 -0.39 11.58 -11.59
#